data_AF-A0A965U6E8-F1
#
_entry.id   AF-A0A965U6E8-F1
#
_cell.length_a   1.000
_cell.length_b   1.000
_cell.length_c   1.000
_cell.angle_alpha   90.00
_cell.angle_beta   90.00
_cell.angle_gamma   90.00
#
_symmetry.space_group_name_H-M   'P 1'
#
loop_
_entity.id
_entity.type
_entity.pdbx_description
1 polymer ?
#
loop_
_entity_poly.entity_id
_entity_poly.type
_entity_poly.pdbx_seq_one_letter_code
_entity_poly.pdbx_strand_id
1 'polypeptide(L)' 'MCSILIVDDEQRVRDGLAKYLAGVGPPFHVAGVADDGLVALKMVDRLQPDIVITDI' A
#
# COMPACT_ATOMS: atom_id res chain seq x y z
N MET A 1 5.42 -14.13 1.20
CA MET A 1 4.53 -13.22 1.96
C MET A 1 4.15 -12.13 0.98
N CYS A 2 2.86 -11.93 0.70
CA CYS A 2 2.39 -10.98 -0.31
C CYS A 2 2.47 -9.55 0.26
N SER A 3 3.24 -8.71 -0.40
CA SER A 3 3.55 -7.32 -0.05
C SER A 3 2.67 -6.35 -0.83
N ILE A 4 2.03 -5.44 -0.11
CA ILE A 4 1.07 -4.50 -0.70
C ILE A 4 1.54 -3.07 -0.47
N LEU A 5 1.59 -2.28 -1.54
CA LEU A 5 1.74 -0.83 -1.51
C LEU A 5 0.36 -0.17 -1.71
N ILE A 6 -0.03 0.72 -0.81
CA ILE A 6 -1.30 1.45 -0.89
C ILE A 6 -1.00 2.89 -1.32
N VAL A 7 -1.70 3.38 -2.34
CA VAL A 7 -1.52 4.71 -2.92
C VAL A 7 -2.88 5.40 -2.99
N ASP A 8 -3.04 6.49 -2.27
CA ASP A 8 -4.32 7.21 -2.21
C ASP A 8 -4.04 8.59 -1.61
N ASP A 9 -4.61 9.67 -2.11
CA ASP A 9 -4.36 11.01 -1.57
C ASP A 9 -5.09 11.23 -0.22
N GLU A 10 -6.17 10.50 0.03
CA GLU A 10 -6.92 10.54 1.28
C GLU A 10 -6.30 9.66 2.38
N GLN A 11 -5.75 10.30 3.42
CA GLN A 11 -5.15 9.60 4.56
C GLN A 11 -6.11 8.61 5.25
N ARG A 12 -7.40 8.95 5.33
CA ARG A 12 -8.41 8.09 5.96
C ARG A 12 -8.56 6.76 5.20
N VAL A 13 -8.45 6.78 3.88
CA VAL A 13 -8.54 5.57 3.05
C VAL A 13 -7.30 4.70 3.25
N ARG A 14 -6.10 5.29 3.20
CA ARG A 14 -4.84 4.58 3.47
C ARG A 14 -4.84 3.88 4.84
N ASP A 15 -5.23 4.61 5.89
CA ASP A 15 -5.28 4.08 7.25
C ASP A 15 -6.34 2.97 7.40
N GLY A 16 -7.49 3.13 6.74
CA GLY A 16 -8.56 2.14 6.73
C GLY A 16 -8.13 0.83 6.05
N LEU A 17 -7.56 0.94 4.85
CA LEU A 17 -7.07 -0.21 4.08
C LEU A 17 -5.92 -0.92 4.80
N ALA A 18 -4.97 -0.17 5.38
CA ALA A 18 -3.86 -0.76 6.12
C ALA A 18 -4.34 -1.54 7.35
N LYS A 19 -5.28 -0.99 8.12
CA LYS A 19 -5.90 -1.69 9.25
C LYS A 19 -6.67 -2.92 8.81
N TYR A 20 -7.42 -2.84 7.71
CA TYR A 20 -8.15 -3.97 7.18
C TYR A 20 -7.20 -5.12 6.78
N LEU A 21 -6.16 -4.82 6.00
CA LEU A 21 -5.15 -5.81 5.58
C LEU A 21 -4.41 -6.43 6.77
N ALA A 22 -4.09 -5.64 7.79
CA ALA A 22 -3.51 -6.17 9.02
C ALA A 22 -4.46 -7.14 9.74
N GLY A 23 -5.78 -6.89 9.70
CA GLY A 23 -6.81 -7.77 10.25
C GLY A 23 -7.02 -9.06 9.45
N VAL A 24 -6.81 -9.05 8.14
CA VAL A 24 -6.83 -10.27 7.30
C VAL A 24 -5.65 -11.18 7.68
N GLY A 25 -4.49 -10.60 7.96
CA GLY A 25 -3.30 -11.34 8.36
C GLY A 25 -2.63 -12.10 7.20
N PRO A 26 -1.76 -13.08 7.50
CA PRO A 26 -1.02 -13.81 6.48
C PRO A 26 -1.93 -14.44 5.42
N PRO A 27 -1.53 -14.43 4.13
CA PRO A 27 -0.18 -14.14 3.63
C PRO A 27 0.09 -12.65 3.37
N PHE A 28 -0.81 -11.73 3.71
CA PHE A 28 -0.73 -10.32 3.32
C PHE A 28 -0.03 -9.45 4.37
N HIS A 29 0.68 -8.42 3.90
CA HIS A 29 1.18 -7.33 4.73
C HIS A 29 1.32 -6.05 3.91
N VAL A 30 1.26 -4.91 4.60
CA VAL A 30 1.48 -3.59 4.00
C VAL A 30 2.98 -3.31 4.00
N ALA A 31 3.58 -3.19 2.82
CA ALA A 31 4.99 -2.85 2.66
C ALA A 31 5.23 -1.34 2.70
N GLY A 32 4.21 -0.55 2.35
CA GLY A 32 4.28 0.90 2.40
C GLY A 32 2.95 1.57 2.06
N VAL A 33 2.90 2.88 2.29
CA VAL A 33 1.80 3.76 1.90
C VAL A 33 2.38 5.01 1.23
N ALA A 34 1.70 5.52 0.21
CA ALA A 34 2.03 6.75 -0.50
C ALA A 34 0.78 7.62 -0.70
N ASP A 35 0.95 8.93 -0.63
CA ASP A 35 -0.10 9.93 -0.86
C ASP A 35 -0.11 10.50 -2.28
N ASP A 36 0.91 10.18 -3.09
CA ASP A 36 0.97 10.57 -4.49
C ASP A 36 1.72 9.54 -5.35
N GLY A 37 1.50 9.63 -6.66
CA GLY A 37 2.07 8.70 -7.64
C GLY A 37 3.60 8.78 -7.80
N LEU A 38 4.22 9.95 -7.59
CA LEU A 38 5.68 10.10 -7.70
C LEU A 38 6.40 9.43 -6.51
N VAL A 39 5.84 9.57 -5.32
CA VAL A 39 6.31 8.85 -4.12
C VAL A 39 6.07 7.36 -4.30
N ALA A 40 4.88 6.96 -4.76
CA ALA A 40 4.55 5.57 -5.03
C ALA A 40 5.52 4.92 -6.02
N LEU A 41 5.86 5.59 -7.13
CA LEU A 41 6.76 5.06 -8.15
C LEU A 41 8.16 4.75 -7.57
N LYS A 42 8.72 5.66 -6.78
CA LYS A 42 10.00 5.44 -6.07
C LYS A 42 9.90 4.29 -5.07
N MET A 43 8.74 4.13 -4.44
CA MET A 43 8.49 3.05 -3.50
C MET A 43 8.35 1.70 -4.21
N VAL A 44 7.75 1.64 -5.41
CA VAL A 44 7.69 0.42 -6.22
C VAL A 44 9.11 -0.06 -6.53
N ASP A 45 9.99 0.82 -6.99
CA ASP A 45 11.38 0.45 -7.29
C ASP A 45 12.13 -0.07 -6.06
N ARG A 46 11.95 0.59 -4.90
CA ARG A 46 12.65 0.27 -3.65
C ARG A 46 12.09 -0.96 -2.94
N LEU A 47 10.77 -1.07 -2.85
CA LEU A 47 10.07 -2.08 -2.04
C LEU A 47 9.73 -3.32 -2.83
N GLN A 48 9.69 -3.24 -4.18
CA GLN A 48 9.29 -4.33 -5.07
C GLN A 48 7.99 -5.01 -4.60
N PRO A 49 6.89 -4.26 -4.39
CA PRO A 49 5.65 -4.82 -3.88
C PRO A 49 5.03 -5.79 -4.89
N ASP A 50 4.36 -6.83 -4.40
CA ASP A 50 3.63 -7.79 -5.24
C ASP A 50 2.35 -7.17 -5.81
N ILE A 51 1.71 -6.27 -5.05
CA ILE A 51 0.46 -5.60 -5.41
C ILE A 51 0.55 -4.11 -5.09
N VAL A 52 0.07 -3.29 -6.01
CA VAL A 52 -0.20 -1.86 -5.77
C VAL A 52 -1.72 -1.65 -5.80
N ILE A 53 -2.26 -1.04 -4.75
CA ILE A 53 -3.65 -0.57 -4.69
C ILE A 53 -3.60 0.94 -4.85
N THR A 54 -4.25 1.48 -5.88
CA THR A 54 -4.26 2.92 -6.19
C THR A 54 -5.66 3.41 -6.49
N ASP A 55 -5.99 4.64 -6.07
CA ASP A 55 -7.11 5.39 -6.64
C ASP A 55 -6.75 5.95 -8.03
N ILE A 56 -7.77 6.35 -8.82
CA ILE A 56 -7.65 6.86 -10.21
C ILE A 56 -7.66 8.39 -10.26
#